data_AF-A0A7C5FSH6-F1
#
_entry.id   AF-A0A7C5FSH6-F1
#
_cell.length_a   1.000
_cell.length_b   1.000
_cell.length_c   1.000
_cell.angle_alpha   90.00
_cell.angle_beta   90.00
_cell.angle_gamma   90.00
#
_symmetry.space_group_name_H-M   'P 1'
#
loop_
_entity.id
_entity.type
_entity.pdbx_description
1 polymer ?
#
loop_
_entity_poly.entity_id
_entity_poly.type
_entity_poly.pdbx_seq_one_letter_code
_entity_poly.pdbx_strand_id
1 'polypeptide(L)'
;HPVDAPLNAPFLQLRWKATGLGNAQPYVEWTTKDRGSVSGFPLRSNPETPATKDRNEFGPDRRFYFDPTDGDTIHYEPIPVYKHPAWKGEVEQLRIGFGNKAPGAKVCVQAFFTQYDTRHDINSQCYVRGCTTYFEWTRDINFLRRNMDRMRLALRFVMTEFDTLDRKYVYNTWIGHDGRSGLGFDKDGKKHILYGHGIGDNYWDLLPFGCKDFYATMLYYEALQCMARIERDIRQHPEWNVAISESAFDPDMLTKHAAEVKAEANKLFWNPKTGRFVPGIDADGKMHDYGMTFLNLEAIYYDFATPEHAKSILSWIDGERTVAGDTAQGADIYHWRFAPRATTKRNVEFYFWAWNIPEGVPWGGQVQDGGAVLGFSYHDMMARLAVLGPDSAAARLSEITKWFDEVQAAGGYRKYYNGSREGTCQGGGTAGGLGLDMEFVESVLVPQVMIDGFMGFKAFADGFAIDPKLPSDWPELTINRIHFHDSILTARATKSAVEVTNERHPEEPAVVRLPKGEWKASYIGAEGSPAKGKDGSYVVDWATCDGVRFERTEK
;
A
#
# COMPACT_ATOMS: atom_id res chain seq x y z
N HIS A 1 21.24 25.16 11.68
CA HIS A 1 21.68 24.08 10.78
C HIS A 1 21.79 24.66 9.38
N PRO A 2 22.94 24.56 8.69
CA PRO A 2 22.99 24.93 7.29
C PRO A 2 21.97 24.06 6.55
N VAL A 3 21.05 24.70 5.84
CA VAL A 3 20.07 24.04 4.98
C VAL A 3 20.88 23.40 3.86
N ASP A 4 21.07 22.08 3.91
CA ASP A 4 21.58 21.40 2.72
C ASP A 4 20.45 21.44 1.68
N ALA A 5 20.63 22.22 0.60
CA ALA A 5 19.62 22.37 -0.45
C ALA A 5 19.04 21.05 -0.97
N PRO A 6 19.80 19.94 -1.11
CA PRO A 6 19.25 18.64 -1.45
C PRO A 6 18.10 18.22 -0.54
N LEU A 7 18.24 18.37 0.78
CA LEU A 7 17.24 17.88 1.75
C LEU A 7 15.96 18.72 1.75
N ASN A 8 16.08 20.03 1.54
CA ASN A 8 14.96 20.95 1.69
C ASN A 8 14.27 21.35 0.38
N ALA A 9 14.96 21.15 -0.73
CA ALA A 9 14.43 21.38 -2.07
C ALA A 9 15.03 20.36 -3.05
N PRO A 10 14.77 19.05 -2.85
CA PRO A 10 15.23 18.03 -3.80
C PRO A 10 14.63 18.20 -5.19
N PHE A 11 13.45 18.81 -5.28
CA PHE A 11 12.77 19.11 -6.54
C PHE A 11 12.47 20.60 -6.67
N LEU A 12 12.41 21.06 -7.91
CA LEU A 12 11.70 22.28 -8.30
C LEU A 12 10.48 21.86 -9.11
N GLN A 13 9.34 22.53 -8.94
CA GLN A 13 8.17 22.31 -9.77
C GLN A 13 7.90 23.55 -10.62
N LEU A 14 7.92 23.39 -11.94
CA LEU A 14 7.48 24.40 -12.89
C LEU A 14 6.10 24.03 -13.43
N ARG A 15 5.10 24.87 -13.17
CA ARG A 15 3.77 24.76 -13.76
C ARG A 15 3.67 25.73 -14.91
N TRP A 16 3.67 25.22 -16.13
CA TRP A 16 3.86 26.05 -17.31
C TRP A 16 3.22 25.45 -18.55
N LYS A 17 2.99 26.29 -19.55
CA LYS A 17 2.63 25.87 -20.89
C LYS A 17 3.37 26.72 -21.90
N ALA A 18 3.59 26.16 -23.08
CA ALA A 18 4.25 26.88 -24.14
C ALA A 18 3.74 26.45 -25.50
N THR A 19 3.85 27.35 -26.48
CA THR A 19 3.65 27.03 -27.89
C THR A 19 4.82 27.57 -28.70
N GLY A 20 5.28 26.79 -29.67
CA GLY A 20 6.34 27.23 -30.59
C GLY A 20 7.76 27.18 -30.00
N LEU A 21 8.02 26.31 -29.02
CA LEU A 21 9.37 26.05 -28.51
C LEU A 21 10.21 25.16 -29.45
N GLY A 22 9.56 24.32 -30.27
CA GLY A 22 10.25 23.40 -31.18
C GLY A 22 11.25 22.51 -30.43
N ASN A 23 12.47 22.40 -30.95
CA ASN A 23 13.56 21.60 -30.36
C ASN A 23 14.39 22.39 -29.33
N ALA A 24 13.79 23.35 -28.62
CA ALA A 24 14.46 24.06 -27.54
C ALA A 24 14.82 23.09 -26.40
N GLN A 25 15.84 23.44 -25.62
CA GLN A 25 16.24 22.67 -24.45
C GLN A 25 16.13 23.57 -23.20
N PRO A 26 14.95 23.60 -22.56
CA PRO A 26 14.77 24.35 -21.33
C PRO A 26 15.71 23.89 -20.21
N TYR A 27 16.01 24.81 -19.29
CA TYR A 27 16.82 24.54 -18.12
C TYR A 27 16.44 25.45 -16.95
N VAL A 28 16.73 24.98 -15.74
CA VAL A 28 16.87 25.84 -14.56
C VAL A 28 18.36 26.00 -14.26
N GLU A 29 18.78 27.23 -13.94
CA GLU A 29 20.10 27.51 -13.39
C GLU A 29 20.03 28.23 -12.05
N TRP A 30 21.04 28.04 -11.21
CA TRP A 30 21.07 28.60 -9.85
C TRP A 30 22.43 29.16 -9.44
N THR A 31 22.40 30.02 -8.43
CA THR A 31 23.57 30.49 -7.69
C THR A 31 23.50 30.02 -6.24
N THR A 32 24.64 29.97 -5.57
CA THR A 32 24.72 29.55 -4.16
C THR A 32 25.49 30.57 -3.36
N LYS A 33 25.04 30.83 -2.13
CA LYS A 33 25.74 31.70 -1.19
C LYS A 33 27.03 31.04 -0.74
N ASP A 34 28.16 31.59 -1.13
CA ASP A 34 29.48 31.00 -0.86
C ASP A 34 29.76 30.88 0.66
N ARG A 35 29.77 29.66 1.19
CA ARG A 35 30.64 29.27 2.32
C ARG A 35 31.15 27.86 2.09
N GLY A 36 32.44 27.73 1.85
CA GLY A 36 33.11 26.44 1.88
C GLY A 36 32.93 25.77 3.25
N SER A 37 32.11 24.74 3.31
CA SER A 37 32.28 23.66 4.29
C SER A 37 31.87 22.35 3.65
N VAL A 38 32.88 21.55 3.32
CA VAL A 38 32.72 20.13 3.04
C VAL A 38 32.29 19.48 4.35
N SER A 39 31.02 19.11 4.49
CA SER A 39 30.55 18.29 5.61
C SER A 39 30.11 16.92 5.12
N GLY A 40 31.04 15.96 5.22
CA GLY A 40 30.81 14.60 5.73
C GLY A 40 29.87 13.66 4.98
N PHE A 41 30.36 13.03 3.90
CA PHE A 41 30.26 11.58 3.62
C PHE A 41 31.44 11.23 2.68
N PRO A 42 32.23 10.17 2.91
CA PRO A 42 33.48 9.96 2.19
C PRO A 42 33.21 9.37 0.82
N LEU A 43 33.08 10.22 -0.21
CA LEU A 43 33.35 9.80 -1.58
C LEU A 43 34.80 10.17 -1.90
N ARG A 44 35.56 9.15 -2.31
CA ARG A 44 37.00 9.19 -2.60
C ARG A 44 37.42 10.48 -3.31
N SER A 45 38.31 11.21 -2.67
CA SER A 45 38.96 12.41 -3.18
C SER A 45 39.80 12.10 -4.42
N ASN A 46 39.50 12.73 -5.55
CA ASN A 46 40.48 12.98 -6.60
C ASN A 46 41.00 14.42 -6.43
N PRO A 47 42.29 14.64 -6.15
CA PRO A 47 42.82 15.97 -5.87
C PRO A 47 43.32 16.61 -7.17
N GLU A 48 42.40 17.14 -7.98
CA GLU A 48 42.75 18.08 -9.06
C GLU A 48 41.45 18.75 -9.56
N THR A 49 41.10 19.92 -9.03
CA THR A 49 40.07 20.79 -9.62
C THR A 49 40.55 22.23 -9.58
N PRO A 50 40.57 22.96 -10.72
CA PRO A 50 41.07 24.34 -10.77
C PRO A 50 40.22 25.30 -9.94
N ALA A 51 40.87 26.40 -9.55
CA ALA A 51 40.34 27.49 -8.75
C ALA A 51 38.91 27.93 -9.11
N THR A 52 38.09 28.00 -8.06
CA THR A 52 36.86 28.78 -7.85
C THR A 52 36.45 29.73 -8.99
N LYS A 53 35.58 29.25 -9.90
CA LYS A 53 34.58 30.13 -10.51
C LYS A 53 33.71 30.69 -9.38
N ASP A 54 33.45 31.99 -9.42
CA ASP A 54 32.59 32.68 -8.47
C ASP A 54 31.24 31.97 -8.39
N ARG A 55 30.90 31.39 -7.24
CA ARG A 55 29.67 30.59 -7.08
C ARG A 55 28.40 31.46 -7.07
N ASN A 56 28.59 32.77 -7.15
CA ASN A 56 27.56 33.80 -7.16
C ASN A 56 27.08 34.17 -8.58
N GLU A 57 27.72 33.68 -9.65
CA GLU A 57 27.29 33.96 -11.03
C GLU A 57 26.48 32.81 -11.64
N PHE A 58 25.55 33.09 -12.55
CA PHE A 58 24.89 32.03 -13.30
C PHE A 58 25.86 31.40 -14.31
N GLY A 59 25.89 30.07 -14.36
CA GLY A 59 26.81 29.34 -15.22
C GLY A 59 26.30 27.97 -15.64
N PRO A 60 26.77 27.43 -16.77
CA PRO A 60 26.32 26.14 -17.30
C PRO A 60 26.68 24.94 -16.41
N ASP A 61 27.61 25.10 -15.47
CA ASP A 61 27.98 24.12 -14.45
C ASP A 61 26.91 23.93 -13.37
N ARG A 62 25.88 24.78 -13.33
CA ARG A 62 24.73 24.72 -12.43
C ARG A 62 23.44 24.80 -13.23
N ARG A 63 23.30 23.91 -14.22
CA ARG A 63 22.09 23.79 -15.05
C ARG A 63 21.47 22.42 -14.91
N PHE A 64 20.16 22.40 -14.69
CA PHE A 64 19.35 21.21 -14.85
C PHE A 64 18.48 21.38 -16.10
N TYR A 65 18.74 20.58 -17.13
CA TYR A 65 17.94 20.58 -18.35
C TYR A 65 16.73 19.67 -18.20
N PHE A 66 15.61 20.07 -18.80
CA PHE A 66 14.35 19.32 -18.80
C PHE A 66 13.65 19.46 -20.16
N ASP A 67 12.65 18.62 -20.40
CA ASP A 67 11.99 18.55 -21.70
C ASP A 67 11.06 19.76 -21.94
N PRO A 68 10.97 20.28 -23.18
CA PRO A 68 10.00 21.31 -23.51
C PRO A 68 8.59 20.75 -23.51
N THR A 69 7.61 21.61 -23.17
CA THR A 69 6.20 21.34 -23.39
C THR A 69 5.68 22.10 -24.62
N ASP A 70 4.72 21.52 -25.34
CA ASP A 70 4.03 22.17 -26.46
C ASP A 70 2.52 21.91 -26.35
N GLY A 71 1.74 22.98 -26.23
CA GLY A 71 0.28 22.92 -26.11
C GLY A 71 -0.32 23.93 -25.12
N ASP A 72 -1.65 23.94 -25.05
CA ASP A 72 -2.41 24.91 -24.26
C ASP A 72 -2.74 24.48 -22.83
N THR A 73 -2.40 23.23 -22.47
CA THR A 73 -2.60 22.66 -21.13
C THR A 73 -1.41 22.97 -20.23
N ILE A 74 -1.67 23.33 -18.97
CA ILE A 74 -0.60 23.50 -17.97
C ILE A 74 0.07 22.14 -17.72
N HIS A 75 1.35 22.07 -18.05
CA HIS A 75 2.23 20.97 -17.70
C HIS A 75 2.81 21.18 -16.30
N TYR A 76 2.93 20.09 -15.53
CA TYR A 76 3.52 20.07 -14.20
C TYR A 76 4.88 19.38 -14.32
N GLU A 77 5.95 20.17 -14.42
CA GLU A 77 7.31 19.67 -14.62
C GLU A 77 8.01 19.48 -13.27
N PRO A 78 8.23 18.24 -12.80
CA PRO A 78 9.09 17.97 -11.66
C PRO A 78 10.57 17.95 -12.10
N ILE A 79 11.37 18.88 -11.60
CA ILE A 79 12.79 19.02 -11.94
C ILE A 79 13.61 18.44 -10.77
N PRO A 80 14.19 17.23 -10.88
CA PRO A 80 14.87 16.53 -9.79
C PRO A 80 16.30 17.05 -9.58
N VAL A 81 16.41 18.31 -9.16
CA VAL A 81 17.68 19.00 -8.95
C VAL A 81 18.62 18.30 -7.97
N TYR A 82 18.09 17.46 -7.06
CA TYR A 82 18.89 16.58 -6.18
C TYR A 82 19.85 15.65 -6.94
N LYS A 83 19.56 15.32 -8.20
CA LYS A 83 20.44 14.49 -9.05
C LYS A 83 21.67 15.26 -9.55
N HIS A 84 21.66 16.59 -9.46
CA HIS A 84 22.76 17.40 -9.95
C HIS A 84 23.83 17.61 -8.86
N PRO A 85 25.11 17.27 -9.10
CA PRO A 85 26.15 17.26 -8.06
C PRO A 85 26.49 18.65 -7.48
N ALA A 86 26.14 19.73 -8.20
CA ALA A 86 26.29 21.11 -7.76
C ALA A 86 25.05 21.70 -7.04
N TRP A 87 23.96 20.94 -6.89
CA TRP A 87 22.78 21.37 -6.11
C TRP A 87 23.08 21.19 -4.62
N LYS A 88 23.76 22.17 -4.01
CA LYS A 88 24.28 22.09 -2.63
C LYS A 88 24.28 23.46 -1.97
N GLY A 89 24.25 23.49 -0.65
CA GLY A 89 24.34 24.73 0.14
C GLY A 89 23.09 25.61 0.03
N GLU A 90 23.20 26.88 0.41
CA GLU A 90 22.08 27.83 0.38
C GLU A 90 21.92 28.40 -1.05
N VAL A 91 20.82 28.07 -1.72
CA VAL A 91 20.48 28.62 -3.05
C VAL A 91 20.02 30.06 -2.91
N GLU A 92 20.64 30.97 -3.65
CA GLU A 92 20.35 32.41 -3.56
C GLU A 92 19.44 32.89 -4.69
N GLN A 93 19.69 32.43 -5.92
CA GLN A 93 18.89 32.81 -7.09
C GLN A 93 18.58 31.59 -7.96
N LEU A 94 17.41 31.63 -8.59
CA LEU A 94 16.98 30.67 -9.61
C LEU A 94 16.65 31.44 -10.90
N ARG A 95 16.98 30.84 -12.05
CA ARG A 95 16.58 31.34 -13.36
C ARG A 95 16.06 30.21 -14.22
N ILE A 96 14.94 30.45 -14.90
CA ILE A 96 14.40 29.56 -15.93
C ILE A 96 14.89 30.06 -17.29
N GLY A 97 15.57 29.20 -18.04
CA GLY A 97 15.91 29.43 -19.44
C GLY A 97 15.06 28.52 -20.33
N PHE A 98 14.39 29.08 -21.34
CA PHE A 98 13.56 28.30 -22.25
C PHE A 98 14.32 27.74 -23.45
N GLY A 99 15.61 28.07 -23.61
CA GLY A 99 16.48 27.50 -24.64
C GLY A 99 16.08 27.81 -26.09
N ASN A 100 15.20 28.79 -26.33
CA ASN A 100 14.73 29.13 -27.66
C ASN A 100 15.84 29.80 -28.48
N LYS A 101 16.10 29.28 -29.69
CA LYS A 101 17.15 29.80 -30.61
C LYS A 101 16.69 31.03 -31.41
N ALA A 102 15.39 31.29 -31.47
CA ALA A 102 14.78 32.40 -32.18
C ALA A 102 13.55 32.92 -31.38
N PRO A 103 13.13 34.17 -31.60
CA PRO A 103 11.87 34.69 -31.05
C PRO A 103 10.66 34.01 -31.71
N GLY A 104 9.52 33.98 -31.01
CA GLY A 104 8.24 33.48 -31.56
C GLY A 104 7.49 32.50 -30.65
N ALA A 105 8.19 31.90 -29.68
CA ALA A 105 7.54 31.07 -28.67
C ALA A 105 6.67 31.91 -27.72
N LYS A 106 5.51 31.37 -27.33
CA LYS A 106 4.69 31.93 -26.25
C LYS A 106 4.81 31.01 -25.05
N VAL A 107 5.19 31.57 -23.90
CA VAL A 107 5.30 30.83 -22.65
C VAL A 107 4.41 31.48 -21.59
N CYS A 108 3.68 30.64 -20.86
CA CYS A 108 2.94 31.04 -19.68
C CYS A 108 3.44 30.22 -18.50
N VAL A 109 3.97 30.89 -17.48
CA VAL A 109 4.34 30.28 -16.20
C VAL A 109 3.25 30.60 -15.19
N GLN A 110 2.59 29.55 -14.68
CA GLN A 110 1.60 29.66 -13.63
C GLN A 110 2.27 29.73 -12.25
N ALA A 111 3.24 28.85 -12.01
CA ALA A 111 3.94 28.78 -10.72
C ALA A 111 5.34 28.16 -10.90
N PHE A 112 6.28 28.58 -10.05
CA PHE A 112 7.60 27.98 -9.94
C PHE A 112 8.04 28.00 -8.47
N PHE A 113 8.30 26.83 -7.89
CA PHE A 113 8.55 26.69 -6.45
C PHE A 113 9.34 25.43 -6.12
N THR A 114 9.94 25.38 -4.93
CA THR A 114 10.67 24.22 -4.40
C THR A 114 9.70 23.18 -3.86
N GLN A 115 10.07 21.90 -3.94
CA GLN A 115 9.30 20.80 -3.38
C GLN A 115 10.20 19.81 -2.64
N TYR A 116 9.67 19.30 -1.53
CA TYR A 116 10.18 18.09 -0.88
C TYR A 116 9.86 16.86 -1.72
N ASP A 117 10.54 15.76 -1.42
CA ASP A 117 10.29 14.48 -2.07
C ASP A 117 9.02 13.83 -1.51
N THR A 118 7.84 14.18 -2.02
CA THR A 118 6.57 13.62 -1.53
C THR A 118 6.18 12.32 -2.23
N ARG A 119 7.14 11.58 -2.80
CA ARG A 119 6.88 10.28 -3.42
C ARG A 119 6.64 9.25 -2.33
N HIS A 120 5.80 8.26 -2.64
CA HIS A 120 5.54 7.12 -1.77
C HIS A 120 6.03 5.82 -2.41
N ASP A 121 6.69 4.97 -1.62
CA ASP A 121 7.39 3.76 -2.08
C ASP A 121 6.49 2.55 -2.35
N ILE A 122 5.17 2.69 -2.13
CA ILE A 122 4.16 1.62 -2.30
C ILE A 122 3.39 1.65 -3.63
N ASN A 123 3.51 2.73 -4.40
CA ASN A 123 2.62 2.97 -5.55
C ASN A 123 2.70 1.88 -6.63
N SER A 124 3.90 1.40 -6.93
CA SER A 124 4.12 0.37 -7.96
C SER A 124 3.54 -0.98 -7.55
N GLN A 125 3.67 -1.33 -6.28
CA GLN A 125 3.13 -2.55 -5.70
C GLN A 125 1.60 -2.52 -5.72
N CYS A 126 1.00 -1.41 -5.28
CA CYS A 126 -0.44 -1.18 -5.34
C CYS A 126 -0.97 -1.24 -6.78
N TYR A 127 -0.23 -0.67 -7.74
CA TYR A 127 -0.60 -0.74 -9.16
C TYR A 127 -0.63 -2.18 -9.69
N VAL A 128 0.42 -2.97 -9.43
CA VAL A 128 0.48 -4.38 -9.85
C VAL A 128 -0.66 -5.19 -9.22
N ARG A 129 -0.89 -5.01 -7.92
CA ARG A 129 -1.96 -5.70 -7.18
C ARG A 129 -3.34 -5.33 -7.73
N GLY A 130 -3.64 -4.03 -7.85
CA GLY A 130 -4.91 -3.55 -8.37
C GLY A 130 -5.21 -4.02 -9.80
N CYS A 131 -4.20 -4.02 -10.68
CA CYS A 131 -4.36 -4.56 -12.04
C CYS A 131 -4.63 -6.07 -12.03
N THR A 132 -3.94 -6.81 -11.17
CA THR A 132 -4.11 -8.26 -11.06
C THR A 132 -5.50 -8.59 -10.52
N THR A 133 -5.94 -7.96 -9.43
CA THR A 133 -7.27 -8.15 -8.87
C THR A 133 -8.36 -7.79 -9.88
N TYR A 134 -8.22 -6.66 -10.59
CA TYR A 134 -9.16 -6.29 -11.65
C TYR A 134 -9.26 -7.38 -12.73
N PHE A 135 -8.11 -7.90 -13.19
CA PHE A 135 -8.08 -8.94 -14.19
C PHE A 135 -8.67 -10.27 -13.69
N GLU A 136 -8.31 -10.72 -12.49
CA GLU A 136 -8.83 -11.96 -11.88
C GLU A 136 -10.37 -11.92 -11.77
N TRP A 137 -10.97 -10.76 -11.48
CA TRP A 137 -12.43 -10.59 -11.38
C TRP A 137 -13.16 -10.43 -12.72
N THR A 138 -12.52 -9.82 -13.71
CA THR A 138 -13.19 -9.43 -14.97
C THR A 138 -12.82 -10.28 -16.17
N ARG A 139 -11.64 -10.92 -16.14
CA ARG A 139 -10.99 -11.57 -17.28
C ARG A 139 -10.90 -10.66 -18.53
N ASP A 140 -10.79 -9.33 -18.34
CA ASP A 140 -10.57 -8.41 -19.46
C ASP A 140 -9.18 -8.61 -20.08
N ILE A 141 -9.10 -9.51 -21.06
CA ILE A 141 -7.88 -9.83 -21.79
C ILE A 141 -7.31 -8.59 -22.51
N ASN A 142 -8.17 -7.68 -22.98
CA ASN A 142 -7.71 -6.48 -23.68
C ASN A 142 -7.07 -5.49 -22.69
N PHE A 143 -7.61 -5.37 -21.48
CA PHE A 143 -6.93 -4.66 -20.40
C PHE A 143 -5.56 -5.29 -20.11
N LEU A 144 -5.50 -6.62 -19.97
CA LEU A 144 -4.25 -7.31 -19.68
C LEU A 144 -3.19 -7.04 -20.76
N ARG A 145 -3.55 -7.21 -22.04
CA ARG A 145 -2.67 -6.93 -23.19
C ARG A 145 -2.09 -5.51 -23.16
N ARG A 146 -2.92 -4.51 -22.81
CA ARG A 146 -2.48 -3.10 -22.76
C ARG A 146 -1.61 -2.76 -21.54
N ASN A 147 -1.74 -3.51 -20.44
CA ASN A 147 -1.12 -3.14 -19.17
C ASN A 147 0.02 -4.06 -18.71
N MET A 148 0.16 -5.26 -19.27
CA MET A 148 1.11 -6.25 -18.78
C MET A 148 2.56 -5.72 -18.73
N ASP A 149 3.04 -5.08 -19.80
CA ASP A 149 4.41 -4.53 -19.81
C ASP A 149 4.58 -3.34 -18.83
N ARG A 150 3.50 -2.58 -18.57
CA ARG A 150 3.52 -1.51 -17.54
C ARG A 150 3.59 -2.11 -16.14
N MET A 151 2.88 -3.21 -15.88
CA MET A 151 2.97 -3.95 -14.61
C MET A 151 4.37 -4.53 -14.41
N ARG A 152 4.96 -5.11 -15.46
CA ARG A 152 6.35 -5.61 -15.43
C ARG A 152 7.34 -4.50 -15.11
N LEU A 153 7.22 -3.35 -15.79
CA LEU A 153 8.05 -2.18 -15.54
C LEU A 153 7.91 -1.66 -14.10
N ALA A 154 6.69 -1.57 -13.58
CA ALA A 154 6.44 -1.14 -12.21
C ALA A 154 7.13 -2.04 -11.18
N LEU A 155 7.04 -3.37 -11.35
CA LEU A 155 7.72 -4.30 -10.45
C LEU A 155 9.24 -4.26 -10.59
N ARG A 156 9.77 -4.16 -11.83
CA ARG A 156 11.22 -3.98 -12.07
C ARG A 156 11.76 -2.69 -11.48
N PHE A 157 10.97 -1.62 -11.51
CA PHE A 157 11.31 -0.36 -10.86
C PHE A 157 11.51 -0.58 -9.35
N VAL A 158 10.55 -1.22 -8.66
CA VAL A 158 10.68 -1.53 -7.22
C VAL A 158 11.94 -2.36 -6.95
N MET A 159 12.18 -3.40 -7.76
CA MET A 159 13.37 -4.26 -7.65
C MET A 159 14.69 -3.51 -7.77
N THR A 160 14.75 -2.53 -8.65
CA THR A 160 15.96 -1.79 -8.97
C THR A 160 16.17 -0.60 -8.05
N GLU A 161 15.13 0.21 -7.87
CA GLU A 161 15.17 1.46 -7.09
C GLU A 161 15.43 1.19 -5.60
N PHE A 162 14.85 0.11 -5.08
CA PHE A 162 14.93 -0.23 -3.66
C PHE A 162 15.78 -1.46 -3.36
N ASP A 163 16.55 -1.94 -4.36
CA ASP A 163 17.51 -3.03 -4.22
C ASP A 163 16.91 -4.30 -3.60
N THR A 164 15.65 -4.59 -3.93
CA THR A 164 14.90 -5.64 -3.22
C THR A 164 15.33 -7.04 -3.62
N LEU A 165 15.92 -7.22 -4.81
CA LEU A 165 16.44 -8.51 -5.26
C LEU A 165 17.57 -9.01 -4.36
N ASP A 166 18.48 -8.13 -3.94
CA ASP A 166 19.60 -8.50 -3.09
C ASP A 166 19.22 -8.42 -1.61
N ARG A 167 18.52 -7.36 -1.21
CA ARG A 167 18.19 -7.10 0.20
C ARG A 167 17.03 -7.91 0.74
N LYS A 168 16.11 -8.33 -0.14
CA LYS A 168 14.85 -9.01 0.21
C LYS A 168 13.89 -8.15 1.05
N TYR A 169 14.04 -6.82 1.01
CA TYR A 169 13.12 -5.84 1.59
C TYR A 169 13.24 -4.52 0.82
N VAL A 170 12.24 -3.65 0.94
CA VAL A 170 12.23 -2.31 0.36
C VAL A 170 13.22 -1.43 1.14
N TYR A 171 14.31 -1.05 0.47
CA TYR A 171 15.32 -0.14 1.00
C TYR A 171 15.19 1.26 0.38
N ASN A 172 14.37 2.13 1.00
CA ASN A 172 14.13 3.47 0.47
C ASN A 172 15.28 4.43 0.83
N THR A 173 15.92 4.98 -0.20
CA THR A 173 17.03 5.96 -0.07
C THR A 173 16.68 7.32 -0.67
N TRP A 174 15.40 7.56 -0.96
CA TRP A 174 14.92 8.85 -1.41
C TRP A 174 15.22 9.95 -0.40
N ILE A 175 15.32 11.18 -0.90
CA ILE A 175 15.81 12.30 -0.11
C ILE A 175 14.78 12.64 0.97
N GLY A 176 15.18 12.53 2.23
CA GLY A 176 14.30 12.76 3.39
C GLY A 176 13.50 11.54 3.85
N HIS A 177 13.60 10.41 3.14
CA HIS A 177 12.95 9.13 3.44
C HIS A 177 13.88 8.16 4.19
N ASP A 178 14.70 8.68 5.10
CA ASP A 178 15.69 7.90 5.84
C ASP A 178 15.11 7.20 7.08
N GLY A 179 13.78 7.22 7.25
CA GLY A 179 13.06 6.66 8.37
C GLY A 179 13.25 7.42 9.69
N ARG A 180 14.02 8.51 9.72
CA ARG A 180 14.22 9.30 10.94
C ARG A 180 13.05 10.24 11.16
N SER A 181 12.82 10.62 12.41
CA SER A 181 11.86 11.69 12.70
C SER A 181 12.33 13.04 12.16
N GLY A 182 11.39 13.86 11.68
CA GLY A 182 11.60 15.28 11.45
C GLY A 182 11.65 16.10 12.75
N LEU A 183 11.48 15.46 13.91
CA LEU A 183 11.53 16.03 15.24
C LEU A 183 12.74 15.48 16.01
N GLY A 184 13.66 16.36 16.41
CA GLY A 184 14.78 16.04 17.28
C GLY A 184 14.56 16.60 18.69
N PHE A 185 15.15 15.97 19.69
CA PHE A 185 15.11 16.44 21.08
C PHE A 185 16.53 16.49 21.64
N ASP A 186 16.88 17.59 22.30
CA ASP A 186 18.14 17.65 23.05
C ASP A 186 18.04 16.88 24.39
N LYS A 187 19.17 16.79 25.09
CA LYS A 187 19.28 16.10 26.39
C LYS A 187 18.35 16.68 27.48
N ASP A 188 17.91 17.93 27.32
CA ASP A 188 17.05 18.64 28.26
C ASP A 188 15.57 18.56 27.83
N GLY A 189 15.27 17.80 26.76
CA GLY A 189 13.93 17.57 26.21
C GLY A 189 13.44 18.70 25.30
N LYS A 190 14.29 19.66 24.93
CA LYS A 190 13.90 20.74 24.02
C LYS A 190 13.81 20.21 22.59
N LYS A 191 12.66 20.45 21.96
CA LYS A 191 12.39 20.06 20.58
C LYS A 191 13.11 20.97 19.57
N HIS A 192 13.65 20.35 18.53
CA HIS A 192 14.27 20.97 17.36
C HIS A 192 13.64 20.37 16.09
N ILE A 193 13.30 21.24 15.13
CA ILE A 193 12.72 20.82 13.85
C ILE A 193 13.86 20.50 12.87
N LEU A 194 13.84 19.31 12.28
CA LEU A 194 14.80 18.81 11.32
C LEU A 194 14.20 18.91 9.91
N TYR A 195 14.24 20.11 9.34
CA TYR A 195 13.64 20.37 8.02
C TYR A 195 14.22 19.47 6.93
N GLY A 196 13.32 18.87 6.13
CA GLY A 196 13.69 17.92 5.07
C GLY A 196 13.95 16.49 5.53
N HIS A 197 13.94 16.23 6.84
CA HIS A 197 13.93 14.87 7.40
C HIS A 197 12.53 14.43 7.76
N GLY A 198 12.39 13.11 7.88
CA GLY A 198 11.15 12.45 8.24
C GLY A 198 10.03 12.72 7.26
N ILE A 199 10.33 12.78 5.96
CA ILE A 199 9.25 12.88 4.98
C ILE A 199 8.37 11.63 5.12
N GLY A 200 7.05 11.84 5.10
CA GLY A 200 6.09 10.74 5.20
C GLY A 200 6.18 9.84 3.99
N ASP A 201 5.93 8.55 4.21
CA ASP A 201 6.00 7.51 3.18
C ASP A 201 4.90 6.47 3.41
N ASN A 202 4.75 5.53 2.49
CA ASN A 202 3.76 4.46 2.50
C ASN A 202 2.30 4.93 2.66
N TYR A 203 1.48 4.29 3.50
CA TYR A 203 0.10 4.68 3.77
C TYR A 203 -0.03 6.01 4.53
N TRP A 204 0.89 6.36 5.43
CA TRP A 204 0.76 7.57 6.25
C TRP A 204 1.64 8.72 5.77
N ASP A 205 0.99 9.79 5.31
CA ASP A 205 1.60 11.04 4.87
C ASP A 205 2.36 11.82 5.96
N LEU A 206 2.04 11.59 7.24
CA LEU A 206 2.68 12.29 8.36
C LEU A 206 3.78 11.48 9.06
N LEU A 207 3.86 10.17 8.82
CA LEU A 207 4.76 9.28 9.55
C LEU A 207 5.97 8.91 8.69
N PRO A 208 7.20 9.08 9.20
CA PRO A 208 8.40 8.93 8.42
C PRO A 208 8.84 7.48 8.33
N PHE A 209 8.07 6.70 7.59
CA PHE A 209 8.53 5.38 7.18
C PHE A 209 9.57 5.53 6.08
N GLY A 210 10.50 4.58 5.98
CA GLY A 210 11.62 4.70 5.06
C GLY A 210 12.89 4.05 5.60
N CYS A 211 13.99 4.19 4.85
CA CYS A 211 15.19 3.37 4.97
C CYS A 211 14.89 1.88 4.82
N LYS A 212 14.39 1.18 5.84
CA LYS A 212 13.85 -0.17 5.72
C LYS A 212 12.38 -0.11 6.08
N ASP A 213 11.50 -0.22 5.09
CA ASP A 213 10.05 -0.08 5.27
C ASP A 213 9.38 -1.47 5.30
N PHE A 214 8.72 -1.80 6.41
CA PHE A 214 8.02 -3.09 6.55
C PHE A 214 6.76 -3.17 5.69
N TYR A 215 5.95 -2.11 5.67
CA TYR A 215 4.68 -2.09 4.96
C TYR A 215 4.89 -2.18 3.45
N ALA A 216 5.83 -1.40 2.91
CA ALA A 216 6.22 -1.47 1.51
C ALA A 216 6.83 -2.83 1.14
N THR A 217 7.58 -3.46 2.06
CA THR A 217 8.12 -4.82 1.88
C THR A 217 7.01 -5.87 1.81
N MET A 218 6.01 -5.78 2.69
CA MET A 218 4.84 -6.66 2.66
C MET A 218 4.05 -6.50 1.36
N LEU A 219 3.85 -5.26 0.89
CA LEU A 219 3.20 -5.01 -0.39
C LEU A 219 4.03 -5.49 -1.59
N TYR A 220 5.36 -5.42 -1.49
CA TYR A 220 6.26 -5.97 -2.51
C TYR A 220 6.14 -7.49 -2.57
N TYR A 221 6.11 -8.17 -1.43
CA TYR A 221 5.81 -9.60 -1.35
C TYR A 221 4.51 -9.96 -2.06
N GLU A 222 3.42 -9.24 -1.80
CA GLU A 222 2.14 -9.52 -2.47
C GLU A 222 2.20 -9.20 -3.97
N ALA A 223 2.89 -8.12 -4.38
CA ALA A 223 3.07 -7.81 -5.79
C ALA A 223 3.87 -8.90 -6.54
N LEU A 224 4.87 -9.51 -5.90
CA LEU A 224 5.59 -10.67 -6.45
C LEU A 224 4.65 -11.86 -6.66
N GLN A 225 3.78 -12.16 -5.68
CA GLN A 225 2.81 -13.25 -5.78
C GLN A 225 1.80 -12.99 -6.89
N CYS A 226 1.24 -11.78 -6.97
CA CYS A 226 0.35 -11.36 -8.06
C CYS A 226 1.01 -11.52 -9.43
N MET A 227 2.22 -11.00 -9.58
CA MET A 227 2.96 -11.09 -10.84
C MET A 227 3.29 -12.53 -11.21
N ALA A 228 3.67 -13.38 -10.23
CA ALA A 228 3.92 -14.79 -10.47
C ALA A 228 2.67 -15.52 -10.98
N ARG A 229 1.50 -15.22 -10.42
CA ARG A 229 0.22 -15.80 -10.89
C ARG A 229 -0.08 -15.38 -12.32
N ILE A 230 -0.13 -14.09 -12.61
CA ILE A 230 -0.52 -13.60 -13.94
C ILE A 230 0.45 -14.03 -15.04
N GLU A 231 1.76 -14.08 -14.75
CA GLU A 231 2.77 -14.59 -15.67
C GLU A 231 2.60 -16.10 -15.94
N ARG A 232 2.16 -16.87 -14.93
CA ARG A 232 1.84 -18.29 -15.10
C ARG A 232 0.56 -18.47 -15.92
N ASP A 233 -0.47 -17.69 -15.64
CA ASP A 233 -1.75 -17.72 -16.36
C ASP A 233 -1.53 -17.40 -17.85
N ILE A 234 -0.77 -16.35 -18.17
CA ILE A 234 -0.41 -16.00 -19.57
C ILE A 234 0.26 -17.16 -20.31
N ARG A 235 1.14 -17.92 -19.64
CA ARG A 235 1.81 -19.09 -20.24
C ARG A 235 0.88 -20.27 -20.44
N GLN A 236 -0.11 -20.43 -19.57
CA GLN A 236 -1.12 -21.48 -19.66
C GLN A 236 -2.19 -21.16 -20.71
N HIS A 237 -2.34 -19.90 -21.08
CA HIS A 237 -3.35 -19.39 -22.01
C HIS A 237 -2.73 -18.65 -23.22
N PRO A 238 -2.05 -19.37 -24.15
CA PRO A 238 -1.45 -18.75 -25.35
C PRO A 238 -2.47 -18.04 -26.24
N GLU A 239 -3.74 -18.46 -26.22
CA GLU A 239 -4.86 -17.84 -26.92
C GLU A 239 -5.16 -16.41 -26.46
N TRP A 240 -4.73 -16.03 -25.25
CA TRP A 240 -4.84 -14.66 -24.78
C TRP A 240 -3.93 -13.72 -25.57
N ASN A 241 -2.97 -14.22 -26.35
CA ASN A 241 -2.10 -13.40 -27.21
C ASN A 241 -1.47 -12.22 -26.45
N VAL A 242 -1.10 -12.43 -25.18
CA VAL A 242 -0.34 -11.46 -24.39
C VAL A 242 1.13 -11.69 -24.69
N ALA A 243 1.84 -10.63 -25.09
CA ALA A 243 3.24 -10.74 -25.46
C ALA A 243 4.10 -11.19 -24.27
N ILE A 244 4.89 -12.24 -24.47
CA ILE A 244 6.00 -12.60 -23.58
C ILE A 244 7.22 -11.82 -24.08
N SER A 245 7.34 -10.58 -23.61
CA SER A 245 8.44 -9.67 -23.97
C SER A 245 9.72 -10.02 -23.20
N GLU A 246 10.86 -9.42 -23.57
CA GLU A 246 12.12 -9.54 -22.79
C GLU A 246 11.94 -9.07 -21.33
N SER A 247 10.92 -8.25 -21.08
CA SER A 247 10.57 -7.77 -19.73
C SER A 247 9.73 -8.77 -18.93
N ALA A 248 9.32 -9.90 -19.51
CA ALA A 248 8.57 -10.94 -18.81
C ALA A 248 9.38 -11.52 -17.64
N PHE A 249 8.67 -11.86 -16.57
CA PHE A 249 9.28 -12.54 -15.43
C PHE A 249 9.09 -14.04 -15.51
N ASP A 250 10.05 -14.78 -14.96
CA ASP A 250 9.86 -16.19 -14.63
C ASP A 250 8.99 -16.31 -13.36
N PRO A 251 7.78 -16.92 -13.44
CA PRO A 251 6.90 -17.11 -12.28
C PRO A 251 7.57 -17.78 -11.08
N ASP A 252 8.42 -18.79 -11.32
CA ASP A 252 8.99 -19.59 -10.24
C ASP A 252 10.11 -18.83 -9.53
N MET A 253 10.86 -18.00 -10.27
CA MET A 253 11.79 -17.03 -9.68
C MET A 253 11.06 -16.05 -8.76
N LEU A 254 9.93 -15.49 -9.20
CA LEU A 254 9.14 -14.56 -8.40
C LEU A 254 8.58 -15.23 -7.13
N THR A 255 8.03 -16.43 -7.24
CA THR A 255 7.53 -17.19 -6.07
C THR A 255 8.65 -17.51 -5.09
N LYS A 256 9.82 -17.97 -5.58
CA LYS A 256 10.99 -18.19 -4.72
C LYS A 256 11.43 -16.92 -4.02
N HIS A 257 11.52 -15.81 -4.77
CA HIS A 257 11.95 -14.54 -4.22
C HIS A 257 10.96 -14.00 -3.18
N ALA A 258 9.65 -14.16 -3.39
CA ALA A 258 8.63 -13.80 -2.41
C ALA A 258 8.83 -14.58 -1.10
N ALA A 259 9.15 -15.87 -1.15
CA ALA A 259 9.45 -16.65 0.04
C ALA A 259 10.71 -16.13 0.78
N GLU A 260 11.75 -15.73 0.05
CA GLU A 260 12.95 -15.10 0.64
C GLU A 260 12.64 -13.76 1.31
N VAL A 261 11.81 -12.92 0.67
CA VAL A 261 11.33 -11.64 1.22
C VAL A 261 10.55 -11.87 2.52
N LYS A 262 9.60 -12.82 2.51
CA LYS A 262 8.84 -13.21 3.71
C LYS A 262 9.77 -13.64 4.84
N ALA A 263 10.74 -14.51 4.56
CA ALA A 263 11.67 -15.01 5.55
C ALA A 263 12.55 -13.89 6.15
N GLU A 264 13.16 -13.05 5.32
CA GLU A 264 14.05 -11.98 5.80
C GLU A 264 13.27 -10.91 6.57
N ALA A 265 12.10 -10.49 6.07
CA ALA A 265 11.28 -9.49 6.74
C ALA A 265 10.76 -9.96 8.11
N ASN A 266 10.36 -11.24 8.22
CA ASN A 266 9.93 -11.82 9.50
C ASN A 266 11.04 -11.85 10.55
N LYS A 267 12.30 -11.89 10.13
CA LYS A 267 13.46 -11.79 11.03
C LYS A 267 13.81 -10.34 11.33
N LEU A 268 13.83 -9.49 10.31
CA LEU A 268 14.36 -8.13 10.39
C LEU A 268 13.44 -7.19 11.16
N PHE A 269 12.14 -7.22 10.88
CA PHE A 269 11.16 -6.27 11.40
C PHE A 269 10.43 -6.75 12.65
N TRP A 270 10.66 -7.99 13.07
CA TRP A 270 10.04 -8.51 14.28
C TRP A 270 10.72 -7.96 15.53
N ASN A 271 9.95 -7.34 16.42
CA ASN A 271 10.45 -6.93 17.72
C ASN A 271 10.13 -8.02 18.77
N PRO A 272 11.12 -8.84 19.20
CA PRO A 272 10.86 -9.93 20.13
C PRO A 272 10.47 -9.45 21.53
N LYS A 273 10.73 -8.18 21.88
CA LYS A 273 10.34 -7.62 23.18
C LYS A 273 8.85 -7.33 23.28
N THR A 274 8.24 -6.89 22.17
CA THR A 274 6.82 -6.52 22.11
C THR A 274 5.98 -7.59 21.40
N GLY A 275 6.61 -8.54 20.71
CA GLY A 275 5.92 -9.64 20.01
C GLY A 275 5.04 -9.11 18.87
N ARG A 276 5.55 -8.15 18.10
CA ARG A 276 4.88 -7.57 16.93
C ARG A 276 5.90 -7.00 15.95
N PHE A 277 5.46 -6.74 14.73
CA PHE A 277 6.27 -6.03 13.74
C PHE A 277 6.36 -4.53 14.04
N VAL A 278 7.53 -3.97 13.78
CA VAL A 278 7.75 -2.52 13.72
C VAL A 278 7.53 -2.03 12.29
N PRO A 279 7.07 -0.78 12.11
CA PRO A 279 6.78 -0.27 10.78
C PRO A 279 8.02 -0.04 9.91
N GLY A 280 9.17 0.17 10.54
CA GLY A 280 10.42 0.38 9.81
C GLY A 280 11.63 0.45 10.73
N ILE A 281 12.81 0.45 10.11
CA ILE A 281 14.10 0.62 10.76
C ILE A 281 14.79 1.78 10.07
N ASP A 282 15.06 2.84 10.82
CA ASP A 282 15.66 4.05 10.27
C ASP A 282 17.13 3.84 9.88
N ALA A 283 17.71 4.85 9.25
CA ALA A 283 19.10 4.82 8.80
C ALA A 283 20.14 4.74 9.93
N ASP A 284 19.76 4.93 11.20
CA ASP A 284 20.60 4.70 12.38
C ASP A 284 20.40 3.30 12.99
N GLY A 285 19.50 2.50 12.42
CA GLY A 285 19.16 1.16 12.91
C GLY A 285 18.12 1.16 14.03
N LYS A 286 17.45 2.28 14.31
CA LYS A 286 16.43 2.36 15.36
C LYS A 286 15.08 1.85 14.85
N MET A 287 14.44 1.03 15.67
CA MET A 287 13.08 0.55 15.48
C MET A 287 12.07 1.50 16.13
N HIS A 288 11.12 2.02 15.36
CA HIS A 288 10.07 2.94 15.85
C HIS A 288 8.78 2.19 16.17
N ASP A 289 8.74 1.50 17.32
CA ASP A 289 7.60 0.69 17.76
C ASP A 289 6.56 1.52 18.52
N TYR A 290 5.47 1.88 17.83
CA TYR A 290 4.29 2.54 18.41
C TYR A 290 3.05 1.62 18.44
N GLY A 291 3.24 0.32 18.24
CA GLY A 291 2.14 -0.65 18.24
C GLY A 291 1.12 -0.44 17.14
N MET A 292 1.61 -0.37 15.90
CA MET A 292 0.77 -0.18 14.73
C MET A 292 -0.04 -1.43 14.42
N THR A 293 -1.36 -1.35 14.61
CA THR A 293 -2.26 -2.50 14.47
C THR A 293 -2.50 -2.85 13.00
N PHE A 294 -2.70 -1.84 12.14
CA PHE A 294 -3.03 -2.03 10.73
C PHE A 294 -2.00 -2.88 9.99
N LEU A 295 -0.71 -2.54 10.09
CA LEU A 295 0.35 -3.30 9.40
C LEU A 295 0.51 -4.72 9.94
N ASN A 296 0.27 -4.93 11.22
CA ASN A 296 0.40 -6.25 11.84
C ASN A 296 -0.76 -7.17 11.43
N LEU A 297 -1.99 -6.62 11.35
CA LEU A 297 -3.17 -7.32 10.88
C LEU A 297 -3.10 -7.60 9.38
N GLU A 298 -2.63 -6.64 8.58
CA GLU A 298 -2.36 -6.83 7.15
C GLU A 298 -1.29 -7.89 6.90
N ALA A 299 -0.24 -7.95 7.72
CA ALA A 299 0.77 -9.00 7.61
C ALA A 299 0.18 -10.40 7.80
N ILE A 300 -0.85 -10.56 8.63
CA ILE A 300 -1.58 -11.84 8.74
C ILE A 300 -2.44 -12.06 7.49
N TYR A 301 -3.20 -11.04 7.06
CA TYR A 301 -4.09 -11.12 5.90
C TYR A 301 -3.37 -11.56 4.62
N TYR A 302 -2.21 -10.97 4.31
CA TYR A 302 -1.43 -11.34 3.13
C TYR A 302 -0.65 -12.65 3.26
N ASP A 303 -0.83 -13.40 4.36
CA ASP A 303 0.04 -14.53 4.72
C ASP A 303 1.53 -14.11 4.64
N PHE A 304 1.84 -12.96 5.23
CA PHE A 304 3.22 -12.46 5.35
C PHE A 304 3.82 -12.81 6.70
N ALA A 305 3.04 -12.73 7.79
CA ALA A 305 3.45 -13.19 9.11
C ALA A 305 3.61 -14.72 9.13
N THR A 306 4.59 -15.25 9.88
CA THR A 306 4.60 -16.67 10.21
C THR A 306 3.42 -17.04 11.11
N PRO A 307 3.01 -18.32 11.19
CA PRO A 307 1.95 -18.74 12.11
C PRO A 307 2.22 -18.34 13.58
N GLU A 308 3.48 -18.40 14.02
CA GLU A 308 3.88 -18.01 15.38
C GLU A 308 3.72 -16.50 15.60
N HIS A 309 4.17 -15.68 14.64
CA HIS A 309 4.01 -14.24 14.70
C HIS A 309 2.53 -13.84 14.65
N ALA A 310 1.74 -14.47 13.78
CA ALA A 310 0.31 -14.22 13.66
C ALA A 310 -0.44 -14.48 14.97
N LYS A 311 -0.12 -15.59 15.66
CA LYS A 311 -0.67 -15.90 16.99
C LYS A 311 -0.25 -14.88 18.05
N SER A 312 1.03 -14.48 18.03
CA SER A 312 1.54 -13.45 18.96
C SER A 312 0.87 -12.09 18.73
N ILE A 313 0.65 -11.69 17.47
CA ILE A 313 -0.05 -10.45 17.11
C ILE A 313 -1.49 -10.51 17.61
N LEU A 314 -2.24 -11.58 17.31
CA LEU A 314 -3.66 -11.63 17.66
C LEU A 314 -3.91 -11.71 19.17
N SER A 315 -3.09 -12.45 19.92
CA SER A 315 -3.13 -12.40 21.39
C SER A 315 -2.86 -11.00 21.96
N TRP A 316 -2.14 -10.13 21.26
CA TRP A 316 -2.01 -8.73 21.68
C TRP A 316 -3.22 -7.91 21.28
N ILE A 317 -3.67 -8.05 20.04
CA ILE A 317 -4.80 -7.31 19.50
C ILE A 317 -6.11 -7.63 20.23
N ASP A 318 -6.37 -8.87 20.59
CA ASP A 318 -7.57 -9.29 21.32
C ASP A 318 -7.51 -8.97 22.83
N GLY A 319 -6.36 -8.52 23.32
CA GLY A 319 -6.15 -8.12 24.70
C GLY A 319 -5.77 -9.25 25.66
N GLU A 320 -5.60 -10.50 25.20
CA GLU A 320 -5.10 -11.61 26.03
C GLU A 320 -3.69 -11.33 26.58
N ARG A 321 -2.88 -10.64 25.78
CA ARG A 321 -1.51 -10.23 26.07
C ARG A 321 -1.40 -8.71 26.05
N THR A 322 -0.78 -8.16 27.09
CA THR A 322 -0.45 -6.73 27.14
C THR A 322 1.01 -6.48 26.77
N VAL A 323 1.31 -5.27 26.29
CA VAL A 323 2.67 -4.82 25.98
C VAL A 323 3.02 -3.67 26.92
N ALA A 324 4.02 -3.87 27.77
CA ALA A 324 4.45 -2.87 28.73
C ALA A 324 4.90 -1.58 28.02
N GLY A 325 4.37 -0.43 28.48
CA GLY A 325 4.66 0.88 27.91
C GLY A 325 3.73 1.33 26.78
N ASP A 326 2.84 0.46 26.30
CA ASP A 326 1.72 0.89 25.46
C ASP A 326 0.72 1.72 26.28
N THR A 327 0.09 2.69 25.62
CA THR A 327 -0.95 3.56 26.17
C THR A 327 -2.30 2.85 26.22
N ALA A 328 -2.61 2.09 25.17
CA ALA A 328 -3.80 1.25 25.06
C ALA A 328 -3.43 -0.22 25.29
N GLN A 329 -4.15 -0.88 26.19
CA GLN A 329 -3.97 -2.30 26.50
C GLN A 329 -5.32 -2.97 26.69
N GLY A 330 -5.39 -4.28 26.44
CA GLY A 330 -6.62 -5.05 26.62
C GLY A 330 -7.78 -4.47 25.82
N ALA A 331 -8.93 -4.32 26.47
CA ALA A 331 -10.14 -3.79 25.86
C ALA A 331 -10.00 -2.37 25.27
N ASP A 332 -9.06 -1.54 25.76
CA ASP A 332 -8.86 -0.17 25.23
C ASP A 332 -8.35 -0.17 23.78
N ILE A 333 -7.77 -1.27 23.30
CA ILE A 333 -7.42 -1.42 21.88
C ILE A 333 -8.64 -1.23 20.99
N TYR A 334 -9.84 -1.61 21.45
CA TYR A 334 -11.11 -1.43 20.73
C TYR A 334 -11.98 -0.30 21.29
N HIS A 335 -11.39 0.74 21.91
CA HIS A 335 -12.11 1.91 22.44
C HIS A 335 -13.16 2.48 21.47
N TRP A 336 -12.80 2.57 20.18
CA TRP A 336 -13.66 3.13 19.14
C TRP A 336 -14.77 2.19 18.65
N ARG A 337 -14.77 0.92 19.10
CA ARG A 337 -15.72 -0.17 18.75
C ARG A 337 -15.67 -0.64 17.30
N PHE A 338 -15.54 0.28 16.35
CA PHE A 338 -15.61 -0.02 14.93
C PHE A 338 -14.33 -0.61 14.36
N ALA A 339 -13.18 -0.33 14.97
CA ALA A 339 -11.84 -0.77 14.58
C ALA A 339 -10.91 -0.76 15.80
N PRO A 340 -9.79 -1.50 15.78
CA PRO A 340 -8.72 -1.30 16.76
C PRO A 340 -8.11 0.09 16.59
N ARG A 341 -7.54 0.64 17.67
CA ARG A 341 -6.70 1.85 17.57
C ARG A 341 -5.56 1.61 16.58
N ALA A 342 -5.25 2.57 15.71
CA ALA A 342 -4.21 2.44 14.70
C ALA A 342 -2.81 2.28 15.30
N THR A 343 -2.58 2.91 16.46
CA THR A 343 -1.43 2.71 17.34
C THR A 343 -1.90 2.40 18.75
N THR A 344 -1.18 1.56 19.49
CA THR A 344 -1.46 1.29 20.90
C THR A 344 -0.54 2.07 21.84
N LYS A 345 0.51 2.70 21.33
CA LYS A 345 1.39 3.58 22.10
C LYS A 345 1.34 5.00 21.57
N ARG A 346 1.23 5.95 22.49
CA ARG A 346 1.28 7.39 22.23
C ARG A 346 2.53 7.76 21.40
N ASN A 347 2.30 8.38 20.25
CA ASN A 347 3.29 8.90 19.35
C ASN A 347 3.26 10.44 19.34
N VAL A 348 4.29 11.06 19.93
CA VAL A 348 4.54 12.51 19.87
C VAL A 348 5.92 12.85 19.34
N GLU A 349 6.65 11.84 18.85
CA GLU A 349 8.07 11.98 18.51
C GLU A 349 8.38 11.57 17.07
N PHE A 350 7.56 10.74 16.44
CA PHE A 350 7.84 10.14 15.14
C PHE A 350 6.90 10.69 14.08
N TYR A 351 7.27 11.86 13.54
CA TYR A 351 6.49 12.60 12.55
C TYR A 351 7.40 13.34 11.58
N PHE A 352 6.84 13.73 10.44
CA PHE A 352 7.48 14.69 9.56
C PHE A 352 7.59 16.08 10.19
N TRP A 353 8.61 16.82 9.74
CA TRP A 353 9.05 18.06 10.38
C TRP A 353 7.97 19.17 10.43
N ALA A 354 6.99 19.19 9.54
CA ALA A 354 5.93 20.21 9.59
C ALA A 354 4.76 19.83 10.50
N TRP A 355 4.59 18.55 10.85
CA TRP A 355 3.72 18.13 11.94
C TRP A 355 4.46 18.20 13.28
N ASN A 356 4.77 19.43 13.71
CA ASN A 356 5.70 19.68 14.79
C ASN A 356 5.07 20.01 16.15
N ILE A 357 3.76 19.85 16.33
CA ILE A 357 3.09 19.98 17.64
C ILE A 357 2.14 18.79 17.91
N PRO A 358 2.58 17.52 17.69
CA PRO A 358 1.72 16.36 17.93
C PRO A 358 1.31 16.24 19.40
N GLU A 359 2.10 16.75 20.34
CA GLU A 359 1.77 16.77 21.77
C GLU A 359 0.54 17.63 22.10
N GLY A 360 0.16 18.56 21.23
CA GLY A 360 -1.03 19.40 21.40
C GLY A 360 -2.35 18.69 21.07
N VAL A 361 -2.30 17.52 20.43
CA VAL A 361 -3.49 16.74 20.04
C VAL A 361 -3.70 15.62 21.07
N PRO A 362 -4.87 15.48 21.72
CA PRO A 362 -5.11 14.40 22.68
C PRO A 362 -4.90 12.99 22.09
N TRP A 363 -4.60 11.99 22.93
CA TRP A 363 -4.54 10.59 22.51
C TRP A 363 -5.90 10.17 21.93
N GLY A 364 -5.90 9.59 20.73
CA GLY A 364 -7.14 9.33 20.00
C GLY A 364 -7.68 10.50 19.18
N GLY A 365 -7.09 11.69 19.30
CA GLY A 365 -7.48 12.89 18.53
C GLY A 365 -6.88 12.94 17.12
N GLN A 366 -6.02 11.98 16.78
CA GLN A 366 -5.38 11.84 15.47
C GLN A 366 -5.35 10.36 15.07
N VAL A 367 -5.67 10.04 13.82
CA VAL A 367 -5.69 8.65 13.31
C VAL A 367 -4.35 7.95 13.51
N GLN A 368 -3.22 8.62 13.32
CA GLN A 368 -1.88 8.05 13.53
C GLN A 368 -1.49 7.84 15.00
N ASP A 369 -2.32 8.33 15.94
CA ASP A 369 -1.97 8.40 17.36
C ASP A 369 -3.17 8.08 18.27
N GLY A 370 -3.46 6.79 18.38
CA GLY A 370 -4.55 6.25 19.19
C GLY A 370 -5.94 6.39 18.56
N GLY A 371 -6.05 7.04 17.40
CA GLY A 371 -7.25 7.08 16.59
C GLY A 371 -7.53 5.74 15.90
N ALA A 372 -8.47 5.69 14.98
CA ALA A 372 -8.83 4.45 14.28
C ALA A 372 -9.41 4.70 12.88
N VAL A 373 -9.24 3.73 11.99
CA VAL A 373 -9.75 3.76 10.60
C VAL A 373 -10.65 2.56 10.37
N LEU A 374 -11.87 2.80 9.87
CA LEU A 374 -12.88 1.74 9.70
C LEU A 374 -12.44 0.67 8.71
N GLY A 375 -11.75 1.04 7.62
CA GLY A 375 -11.22 0.07 6.67
C GLY A 375 -10.24 -0.93 7.28
N PHE A 376 -9.52 -0.58 8.35
CA PHE A 376 -8.60 -1.51 9.01
C PHE A 376 -9.31 -2.69 9.69
N SER A 377 -10.60 -2.55 9.99
CA SER A 377 -11.42 -3.63 10.54
C SER A 377 -11.62 -4.78 9.58
N TYR A 378 -11.52 -4.53 8.27
CA TYR A 378 -11.48 -5.61 7.29
C TYR A 378 -10.29 -6.54 7.59
N HIS A 379 -9.08 -5.99 7.70
CA HIS A 379 -7.88 -6.76 7.99
C HIS A 379 -7.91 -7.41 9.38
N ASP A 380 -8.51 -6.76 10.39
CA ASP A 380 -8.76 -7.38 11.71
C ASP A 380 -9.62 -8.65 11.58
N MET A 381 -10.79 -8.55 10.95
CA MET A 381 -11.69 -9.70 10.78
C MET A 381 -11.06 -10.80 9.93
N MET A 382 -10.34 -10.45 8.86
CA MET A 382 -9.63 -11.42 8.02
C MET A 382 -8.50 -12.12 8.77
N ALA A 383 -7.75 -11.40 9.61
CA ALA A 383 -6.72 -11.98 10.47
C ALA A 383 -7.33 -12.93 11.52
N ARG A 384 -8.44 -12.53 12.15
CA ARG A 384 -9.19 -13.38 13.08
C ARG A 384 -9.68 -14.66 12.41
N LEU A 385 -10.26 -14.57 11.21
CA LEU A 385 -10.66 -15.73 10.41
C LEU A 385 -9.49 -16.69 10.13
N ALA A 386 -8.30 -16.14 9.86
CA ALA A 386 -7.12 -16.93 9.54
C ALA A 386 -6.55 -17.68 10.75
N VAL A 387 -6.66 -17.14 11.96
CA VAL A 387 -5.91 -17.65 13.14
C VAL A 387 -6.81 -18.10 14.30
N LEU A 388 -7.85 -17.33 14.62
CA LEU A 388 -8.76 -17.59 15.75
C LEU A 388 -10.05 -18.31 15.31
N GLY A 389 -10.36 -18.28 14.02
CA GLY A 389 -11.52 -18.93 13.43
C GLY A 389 -12.76 -18.02 13.34
N PRO A 390 -13.84 -18.54 12.75
CA PRO A 390 -14.98 -17.74 12.32
C PRO A 390 -15.84 -17.18 13.44
N ASP A 391 -15.93 -17.85 14.59
CA ASP A 391 -16.67 -17.33 15.75
C ASP A 391 -16.06 -16.02 16.28
N SER A 392 -14.72 -15.93 16.34
CA SER A 392 -14.01 -14.73 16.76
C SER A 392 -14.26 -13.56 15.80
N ALA A 393 -14.22 -13.83 14.49
CA ALA A 393 -14.50 -12.82 13.48
C ALA A 393 -15.97 -12.37 13.47
N ALA A 394 -16.92 -13.29 13.67
CA ALA A 394 -18.34 -12.97 13.75
C ALA A 394 -18.71 -12.17 15.00
N ALA A 395 -18.06 -12.44 16.14
CA ALA A 395 -18.19 -11.62 17.34
C ALA A 395 -17.72 -10.18 17.08
N ARG A 396 -16.56 -10.01 16.43
CA ARG A 396 -16.04 -8.70 16.03
C ARG A 396 -16.98 -7.97 15.06
N LEU A 397 -17.47 -8.66 14.03
CA LEU A 397 -18.45 -8.11 13.09
C LEU A 397 -19.72 -7.67 13.81
N SER A 398 -20.22 -8.46 14.76
CA SER A 398 -21.42 -8.14 15.53
C SER A 398 -21.27 -6.88 16.39
N GLU A 399 -20.08 -6.61 16.90
CA GLU A 399 -19.82 -5.35 17.62
C GLU A 399 -19.75 -4.15 16.69
N ILE A 400 -19.18 -4.32 15.48
CA ILE A 400 -19.12 -3.28 14.45
C ILE A 400 -20.52 -2.95 13.95
N THR A 401 -21.37 -3.95 13.68
CA THR A 401 -22.75 -3.73 13.20
C THR A 401 -23.60 -3.01 14.24
N LYS A 402 -23.48 -3.36 15.53
CA LYS A 402 -24.15 -2.62 16.62
C LYS A 402 -23.75 -1.15 16.64
N TRP A 403 -22.46 -0.85 16.49
CA TRP A 403 -22.01 0.55 16.38
C TRP A 403 -22.57 1.22 15.12
N PHE A 404 -22.57 0.51 13.99
CA PHE A 404 -23.05 1.05 12.72
C PHE A 404 -24.55 1.35 12.75
N ASP A 405 -25.36 0.53 13.43
CA ASP A 405 -26.79 0.79 13.64
C ASP A 405 -27.02 2.11 14.39
N GLU A 406 -26.23 2.39 15.43
CA GLU A 406 -26.30 3.66 16.16
C GLU A 406 -25.89 4.85 15.27
N VAL A 407 -24.87 4.67 14.43
CA VAL A 407 -24.43 5.67 13.43
C VAL A 407 -25.54 5.95 12.42
N GLN A 408 -26.18 4.91 11.88
CA GLN A 408 -27.29 5.05 10.94
C GLN A 408 -28.48 5.76 11.58
N ALA A 409 -28.83 5.40 12.82
CA ALA A 409 -29.89 6.06 13.58
C ALA A 409 -29.60 7.55 13.83
N ALA A 410 -28.33 7.93 14.02
CA ALA A 410 -27.91 9.33 14.12
C ALA A 410 -27.88 10.08 12.77
N GLY A 411 -28.02 9.37 11.64
CA GLY A 411 -28.02 9.93 10.29
C GLY A 411 -26.63 10.04 9.65
N GLY A 412 -25.70 9.15 10.01
CA GLY A 412 -24.37 9.02 9.41
C GLY A 412 -23.21 9.45 10.33
N TYR A 413 -21.97 9.11 9.94
CA TYR A 413 -20.76 9.26 10.78
C TYR A 413 -20.60 10.66 11.38
N ARG A 414 -20.68 11.71 10.55
CA ARG A 414 -20.48 13.10 11.02
C ARG A 414 -21.58 13.60 11.96
N LYS A 415 -22.82 13.12 11.83
CA LYS A 415 -23.91 13.45 12.77
C LYS A 415 -23.75 12.69 14.09
N TYR A 416 -23.27 11.45 14.02
CA TYR A 416 -22.96 10.64 15.18
C TYR A 416 -21.80 11.24 16.01
N TYR A 417 -20.75 11.75 15.34
CA TYR A 417 -19.60 12.45 15.95
C TYR A 417 -19.70 13.98 15.82
N ASN A 418 -20.81 14.57 16.26
CA ASN A 418 -21.08 16.01 16.14
C ASN A 418 -20.52 16.89 17.28
N GLY A 419 -19.64 16.33 18.12
CA GLY A 419 -19.12 16.96 19.35
C GLY A 419 -19.89 16.62 20.64
N SER A 420 -21.04 15.95 20.56
CA SER A 420 -21.71 15.37 21.74
C SER A 420 -21.11 14.05 22.22
N ARG A 421 -20.26 13.43 21.39
CA ARG A 421 -19.53 12.20 21.68
C ARG A 421 -18.03 12.46 21.54
N GLU A 422 -17.24 11.65 22.22
CA GLU A 422 -15.80 11.61 22.02
C GLU A 422 -15.46 11.19 20.59
N GLY A 423 -14.39 11.77 20.05
CA GLY A 423 -13.87 11.47 18.72
C GLY A 423 -14.27 12.50 17.66
N THR A 424 -13.35 12.75 16.73
CA THR A 424 -13.52 13.69 15.63
C THR A 424 -13.24 12.96 14.31
N CYS A 425 -14.15 13.09 13.34
CA CYS A 425 -13.93 12.55 12.01
C CYS A 425 -12.82 13.34 11.31
N GLN A 426 -11.81 12.64 10.81
CA GLN A 426 -10.86 13.21 9.87
C GLN A 426 -11.51 13.29 8.48
N GLY A 427 -11.20 14.36 7.75
CA GLY A 427 -11.44 14.43 6.31
C GLY A 427 -12.07 15.70 5.80
N GLY A 428 -11.91 15.92 4.49
CA GLY A 428 -12.26 17.19 3.84
C GLY A 428 -11.37 18.35 4.28
N GLY A 429 -10.09 18.07 4.56
CA GLY A 429 -9.10 19.06 5.03
C GLY A 429 -9.09 19.30 6.55
N THR A 430 -9.91 18.57 7.31
CA THR A 430 -9.94 18.65 8.78
C THR A 430 -9.20 17.46 9.39
N ALA A 431 -8.25 17.70 10.30
CA ALA A 431 -7.59 16.63 11.06
C ALA A 431 -8.55 16.01 12.09
N GLY A 432 -8.39 14.72 12.37
CA GLY A 432 -9.23 14.03 13.36
C GLY A 432 -8.73 12.65 13.75
N GLY A 433 -9.37 12.09 14.77
CA GLY A 433 -9.06 10.77 15.31
C GLY A 433 -9.65 9.60 14.54
N LEU A 434 -10.69 9.84 13.73
CA LEU A 434 -11.52 8.79 13.16
C LEU A 434 -11.54 8.86 11.64
N GLY A 435 -10.97 7.85 10.98
CA GLY A 435 -11.02 7.68 9.53
C GLY A 435 -12.24 6.85 9.11
N LEU A 436 -13.31 7.53 8.68
CA LEU A 436 -14.63 6.92 8.44
C LEU A 436 -15.24 7.29 7.08
N ASP A 437 -14.97 8.48 6.56
CA ASP A 437 -15.58 9.03 5.35
C ASP A 437 -14.59 9.86 4.51
N MET A 438 -15.06 10.54 3.45
CA MET A 438 -14.25 11.38 2.58
C MET A 438 -13.09 10.62 1.92
N GLU A 439 -11.84 10.85 2.35
CA GLU A 439 -10.65 10.17 1.83
C GLU A 439 -10.54 8.70 2.25
N PHE A 440 -11.24 8.28 3.31
CA PHE A 440 -11.18 6.91 3.86
C PHE A 440 -12.12 5.94 3.11
N VAL A 441 -12.00 5.89 1.79
CA VAL A 441 -12.83 5.07 0.88
C VAL A 441 -12.70 3.58 1.18
N GLU A 442 -11.56 3.14 1.70
CA GLU A 442 -11.29 1.76 2.12
C GLU A 442 -12.27 1.23 3.19
N SER A 443 -13.08 2.09 3.81
CA SER A 443 -14.23 1.66 4.63
C SER A 443 -15.20 0.73 3.88
N VAL A 444 -15.23 0.78 2.52
CA VAL A 444 -16.00 -0.15 1.69
C VAL A 444 -15.53 -1.60 1.76
N LEU A 445 -14.32 -1.85 2.27
CA LEU A 445 -13.77 -3.21 2.45
C LEU A 445 -14.48 -3.97 3.56
N VAL A 446 -14.97 -3.30 4.61
CA VAL A 446 -15.58 -3.96 5.77
C VAL A 446 -16.70 -4.93 5.38
N PRO A 447 -17.71 -4.56 4.58
CA PRO A 447 -18.73 -5.52 4.14
C PRO A 447 -18.19 -6.63 3.23
N GLN A 448 -17.03 -6.44 2.57
CA GLN A 448 -16.42 -7.48 1.73
C GLN A 448 -15.94 -8.69 2.54
N VAL A 449 -15.84 -8.60 3.87
CA VAL A 449 -15.56 -9.77 4.72
C VAL A 449 -16.56 -10.91 4.51
N MET A 450 -17.79 -10.60 4.09
CA MET A 450 -18.80 -11.62 3.78
C MET A 450 -18.36 -12.48 2.60
N ILE A 451 -17.88 -11.86 1.52
CA ILE A 451 -17.46 -12.55 0.29
C ILE A 451 -16.04 -13.11 0.41
N ASP A 452 -15.06 -12.28 0.80
CA ASP A 452 -13.66 -12.69 0.85
C ASP A 452 -13.35 -13.58 2.05
N GLY A 453 -14.07 -13.38 3.16
CA GLY A 453 -13.79 -13.99 4.46
C GLY A 453 -14.69 -15.18 4.78
N PHE A 454 -15.96 -14.92 5.11
CA PHE A 454 -16.89 -15.96 5.56
C PHE A 454 -17.29 -16.93 4.46
N MET A 455 -17.52 -16.46 3.23
CA MET A 455 -17.67 -17.34 2.06
C MET A 455 -16.32 -17.87 1.56
N GLY A 456 -15.24 -17.13 1.80
CA GLY A 456 -13.90 -17.49 1.32
C GLY A 456 -13.81 -17.51 -0.21
N PHE A 457 -14.54 -16.64 -0.89
CA PHE A 457 -14.53 -16.54 -2.34
C PHE A 457 -13.25 -15.82 -2.80
N LYS A 458 -12.48 -16.45 -3.68
CA LYS A 458 -11.28 -15.85 -4.27
C LYS A 458 -11.27 -16.04 -5.77
N ALA A 459 -11.27 -14.92 -6.51
CA ALA A 459 -11.20 -14.92 -7.96
C ALA A 459 -9.80 -15.31 -8.48
N PHE A 460 -9.77 -16.00 -9.61
CA PHE A 460 -8.59 -16.33 -10.41
C PHE A 460 -8.92 -16.12 -11.90
N ALA A 461 -7.90 -16.10 -12.75
CA ALA A 461 -8.11 -15.89 -14.18
C ALA A 461 -8.87 -17.04 -14.88
N ASP A 462 -8.78 -18.26 -14.34
CA ASP A 462 -9.42 -19.47 -14.89
C ASP A 462 -10.68 -19.92 -14.11
N GLY A 463 -11.05 -19.21 -13.05
CA GLY A 463 -12.14 -19.61 -12.16
C GLY A 463 -12.01 -19.00 -10.77
N PHE A 464 -12.45 -19.71 -9.74
CA PHE A 464 -12.46 -19.17 -8.38
C PHE A 464 -12.24 -20.28 -7.33
N ALA A 465 -11.81 -19.89 -6.14
CA ALA A 465 -11.89 -20.74 -4.96
C ALA A 465 -13.08 -20.33 -4.08
N ILE A 466 -13.65 -21.30 -3.37
CA ILE A 466 -14.61 -21.08 -2.29
C ILE A 466 -14.18 -21.91 -1.09
N ASP A 467 -13.82 -21.24 0.01
CA ASP A 467 -13.43 -21.85 1.29
C ASP A 467 -14.29 -21.28 2.44
N PRO A 468 -15.53 -21.78 2.62
CA PRO A 468 -16.44 -21.20 3.59
C PRO A 468 -15.96 -21.41 5.02
N LYS A 469 -15.94 -20.33 5.78
CA LYS A 469 -15.58 -20.28 7.20
C LYS A 469 -16.78 -19.81 8.00
N LEU A 470 -17.76 -20.69 8.20
CA LEU A 470 -19.00 -20.33 8.87
C LEU A 470 -18.84 -20.35 10.40
N PRO A 471 -19.31 -19.31 11.11
CA PRO A 471 -19.48 -19.34 12.55
C PRO A 471 -20.31 -20.55 13.00
N SER A 472 -20.07 -20.99 14.23
CA SER A 472 -20.70 -22.17 14.80
C SER A 472 -22.23 -22.09 14.82
N ASP A 473 -22.78 -20.89 14.97
CA ASP A 473 -24.21 -20.57 15.01
C ASP A 473 -24.80 -20.22 13.63
N TRP A 474 -24.00 -20.19 12.56
CA TRP A 474 -24.48 -19.97 11.19
C TRP A 474 -24.75 -21.33 10.53
N PRO A 475 -26.04 -21.73 10.34
CA PRO A 475 -26.35 -22.98 9.65
C PRO A 475 -25.96 -22.94 8.17
N GLU A 476 -26.05 -21.74 7.58
CA GLU A 476 -25.71 -21.48 6.19
C GLU A 476 -25.35 -20.00 5.96
N LEU A 477 -24.69 -19.74 4.84
CA LEU A 477 -24.47 -18.40 4.29
C LEU A 477 -24.78 -18.43 2.80
N THR A 478 -25.58 -17.47 2.32
CA THR A 478 -25.83 -17.28 0.89
C THR A 478 -25.41 -15.88 0.48
N ILE A 479 -24.60 -15.78 -0.57
CA ILE A 479 -24.24 -14.53 -1.24
C ILE A 479 -24.68 -14.64 -2.69
N ASN A 480 -25.59 -13.75 -3.08
CA ASN A 480 -26.11 -13.68 -4.44
C ASN A 480 -25.42 -12.56 -5.23
N ARG A 481 -25.60 -12.59 -6.55
CA ARG A 481 -25.14 -11.56 -7.49
C ARG A 481 -23.64 -11.29 -7.41
N ILE A 482 -22.83 -12.33 -7.25
CA ILE A 482 -21.39 -12.24 -7.38
C ILE A 482 -21.07 -12.10 -8.87
N HIS A 483 -20.66 -10.92 -9.29
CA HIS A 483 -20.24 -10.64 -10.66
C HIS A 483 -18.81 -11.16 -10.85
N PHE A 484 -18.65 -12.20 -11.67
CA PHE A 484 -17.36 -12.84 -11.91
C PHE A 484 -17.25 -13.23 -13.38
N HIS A 485 -16.27 -12.63 -14.09
CA HIS A 485 -16.15 -12.73 -15.55
C HIS A 485 -17.50 -12.41 -16.22
N ASP A 486 -17.97 -13.24 -17.14
CA ASP A 486 -19.30 -13.13 -17.77
C ASP A 486 -20.44 -13.78 -16.97
N SER A 487 -20.17 -14.23 -15.73
CA SER A 487 -21.13 -14.89 -14.84
C SER A 487 -21.78 -13.94 -13.83
N ILE A 488 -22.98 -14.29 -13.40
CA ILE A 488 -23.59 -13.77 -12.17
C ILE A 488 -23.88 -14.98 -11.29
N LEU A 489 -23.07 -15.15 -10.24
CA LEU A 489 -23.10 -16.33 -9.39
C LEU A 489 -23.92 -16.08 -8.14
N THR A 490 -24.58 -17.13 -7.66
CA THR A 490 -25.05 -17.24 -6.26
C THR A 490 -24.31 -18.39 -5.60
N ALA A 491 -23.59 -18.09 -4.52
CA ALA A 491 -22.90 -19.09 -3.71
C ALA A 491 -23.65 -19.29 -2.40
N ARG A 492 -24.00 -20.54 -2.09
CA ARG A 492 -24.58 -20.97 -0.82
C ARG A 492 -23.66 -21.98 -0.17
N ALA A 493 -23.30 -21.74 1.08
CA ALA A 493 -22.47 -22.64 1.87
C ALA A 493 -23.21 -23.09 3.12
N THR A 494 -23.05 -24.36 3.48
CA THR A 494 -23.40 -24.94 4.78
C THR A 494 -22.14 -25.59 5.36
N LYS A 495 -22.23 -26.16 6.57
CA LYS A 495 -21.09 -26.90 7.17
C LYS A 495 -20.61 -28.09 6.33
N SER A 496 -21.47 -28.68 5.49
CA SER A 496 -21.17 -29.90 4.74
C SER A 496 -21.30 -29.77 3.23
N ALA A 497 -21.72 -28.62 2.71
CA ALA A 497 -21.97 -28.45 1.28
C ALA A 497 -21.72 -27.02 0.78
N VAL A 498 -21.33 -26.91 -0.49
CA VAL A 498 -21.25 -25.66 -1.24
C VAL A 498 -22.06 -25.82 -2.52
N GLU A 499 -22.97 -24.89 -2.77
CA GLU A 499 -23.76 -24.79 -4.00
C GLU A 499 -23.40 -23.50 -4.71
N VAL A 500 -23.15 -23.57 -6.01
CA VAL A 500 -22.93 -22.39 -6.86
C VAL A 500 -23.86 -22.48 -8.05
N THR A 501 -24.76 -21.51 -8.20
CA THR A 501 -25.60 -21.36 -9.38
C THR A 501 -25.14 -20.16 -10.21
N ASN A 502 -25.45 -20.18 -11.51
CA ASN A 502 -25.05 -19.14 -12.45
C ASN A 502 -26.24 -18.69 -13.29
N GLU A 503 -26.52 -17.38 -13.31
CA GLU A 503 -27.65 -16.82 -14.07
C GLU A 503 -27.35 -16.61 -15.58
N ARG A 504 -26.07 -16.60 -15.99
CA ARG A 504 -25.65 -16.18 -17.34
C ARG A 504 -25.13 -17.28 -18.25
N HIS A 505 -24.82 -18.46 -17.71
CA HIS A 505 -24.39 -19.65 -18.47
C HIS A 505 -23.35 -19.36 -19.59
N PRO A 506 -22.19 -18.77 -19.27
CA PRO A 506 -21.18 -18.50 -20.28
C PRO A 506 -20.63 -19.79 -20.90
N GLU A 507 -20.14 -19.68 -22.14
CA GLU A 507 -19.51 -20.80 -22.87
C GLU A 507 -18.16 -21.21 -22.26
N GLU A 508 -17.42 -20.27 -21.67
CA GLU A 508 -16.14 -20.59 -21.06
C GLU A 508 -16.35 -21.30 -19.72
N PRO A 509 -15.73 -22.49 -19.52
CA PRO A 509 -15.79 -23.18 -18.24
C PRO A 509 -15.01 -22.45 -17.16
N ALA A 510 -15.36 -22.69 -15.90
CA ALA A 510 -14.63 -22.18 -14.75
C ALA A 510 -14.02 -23.32 -13.92
N VAL A 511 -12.80 -23.11 -13.44
CA VAL A 511 -12.14 -23.98 -12.46
C VAL A 511 -12.57 -23.57 -11.05
N VAL A 512 -13.31 -24.46 -10.38
CA VAL A 512 -13.75 -24.28 -8.99
C VAL A 512 -12.81 -25.02 -8.05
N ARG A 513 -12.22 -24.29 -7.12
CA ARG A 513 -11.29 -24.81 -6.11
C ARG A 513 -11.97 -24.83 -4.75
N LEU A 514 -11.93 -25.98 -4.08
CA LEU A 514 -12.52 -26.18 -2.75
C LEU A 514 -11.42 -26.41 -1.71
N PRO A 515 -11.70 -26.20 -0.42
CA PRO A 515 -10.75 -26.54 0.63
C PRO A 515 -10.46 -28.04 0.62
N LYS A 516 -9.28 -28.37 1.16
CA LYS A 516 -8.83 -29.75 1.31
C LYS A 516 -9.90 -30.62 1.97
N GLY A 517 -10.15 -31.78 1.38
CA GLY A 517 -11.16 -32.73 1.82
C GLY A 517 -11.70 -33.54 0.65
N GLU A 518 -12.48 -34.57 0.96
CA GLU A 518 -13.19 -35.33 -0.05
C GLU A 518 -14.56 -34.71 -0.33
N TRP A 519 -14.83 -34.50 -1.62
CA TRP A 519 -16.04 -33.88 -2.10
C TRP A 519 -16.68 -34.74 -3.19
N LYS A 520 -18.00 -34.89 -3.10
CA LYS A 520 -18.85 -35.37 -4.18
C LYS A 520 -19.45 -34.17 -4.89
N ALA A 521 -19.27 -34.10 -6.20
CA ALA A 521 -19.81 -33.04 -7.03
C ALA A 521 -20.95 -33.56 -7.91
N SER A 522 -21.99 -32.76 -8.10
CA SER A 522 -23.09 -33.03 -9.02
C SER A 522 -23.58 -31.74 -9.66
N TYR A 523 -23.99 -31.80 -10.92
CA TYR A 523 -24.64 -30.66 -11.56
C TYR A 523 -26.03 -30.39 -10.99
N ILE A 524 -26.44 -29.13 -11.02
CA ILE A 524 -27.79 -28.65 -10.75
C ILE A 524 -28.41 -28.34 -12.12
N GLY A 525 -29.62 -28.83 -12.37
CA GLY A 525 -30.31 -28.65 -13.65
C GLY A 525 -29.85 -29.57 -14.78
N ALA A 526 -28.88 -30.47 -14.53
CA ALA A 526 -28.37 -31.43 -15.52
C ALA A 526 -27.93 -32.76 -14.86
N GLU A 527 -27.85 -33.83 -15.65
CA GLU A 527 -27.29 -35.11 -15.21
C GLU A 527 -25.76 -35.10 -15.23
N GLY A 528 -25.14 -35.80 -14.27
CA GLY A 528 -23.69 -35.99 -14.20
C GLY A 528 -22.98 -35.11 -13.16
N SER A 529 -21.66 -35.00 -13.31
CA SER A 529 -20.77 -34.30 -12.38
C SER A 529 -19.66 -33.58 -13.13
N PRO A 530 -19.15 -32.44 -12.60
CA PRO A 530 -18.01 -31.76 -13.18
C PRO A 530 -16.75 -32.62 -13.22
N ALA A 531 -15.91 -32.37 -14.22
CA ALA A 531 -14.65 -33.07 -14.37
C ALA A 531 -13.67 -32.66 -13.25
N LYS A 532 -12.92 -33.62 -12.69
CA LYS A 532 -11.88 -33.32 -11.70
C LYS A 532 -10.60 -32.85 -12.39
N GLY A 533 -10.06 -31.73 -11.91
CA GLY A 533 -8.73 -31.23 -12.25
C GLY A 533 -7.61 -32.01 -11.54
N LYS A 534 -6.37 -31.79 -11.99
CA LYS A 534 -5.18 -32.52 -11.48
C LYS A 534 -4.82 -32.19 -10.02
N ASP A 535 -5.26 -31.04 -9.54
CA ASP A 535 -5.03 -30.50 -8.19
C ASP A 535 -6.21 -30.73 -7.24
N GLY A 536 -7.23 -31.48 -7.67
CA GLY A 536 -8.46 -31.68 -6.92
C GLY A 536 -9.51 -30.58 -7.12
N SER A 537 -9.26 -29.62 -8.03
CA SER A 537 -10.28 -28.68 -8.51
C SER A 537 -11.35 -29.37 -9.37
N TYR A 538 -12.40 -28.62 -9.72
CA TYR A 538 -13.48 -29.07 -10.58
C TYR A 538 -13.65 -28.12 -11.76
N VAL A 539 -13.69 -28.65 -12.98
CA VAL A 539 -13.99 -27.87 -14.18
C VAL A 539 -15.50 -27.90 -14.38
N VAL A 540 -16.13 -26.73 -14.27
CA VAL A 540 -17.59 -26.55 -14.38
C VAL A 540 -17.89 -25.90 -15.72
N ASP A 541 -18.65 -26.62 -16.55
CA ASP A 541 -19.16 -26.12 -17.84
C ASP A 541 -20.55 -25.51 -17.64
N TRP A 542 -20.60 -24.19 -17.49
CA TRP A 542 -21.83 -23.45 -17.21
C TRP A 542 -22.83 -23.46 -18.37
N ALA A 543 -22.38 -23.76 -19.60
CA ALA A 543 -23.28 -23.85 -20.76
C ALA A 543 -24.22 -25.06 -20.68
N THR A 544 -23.92 -26.03 -19.80
CA THR A 544 -24.64 -27.30 -19.71
C THR A 544 -25.38 -27.51 -18.40
N CYS A 545 -25.27 -26.59 -17.43
CA CYS A 545 -25.90 -26.72 -16.11
C CYS A 545 -26.32 -25.36 -15.52
N ASP A 546 -27.29 -25.38 -14.61
CA ASP A 546 -27.73 -24.21 -13.82
C ASP A 546 -26.83 -23.93 -12.63
N GLY A 547 -26.05 -24.94 -12.23
CA GLY A 547 -25.16 -24.84 -11.09
C GLY A 547 -24.42 -26.13 -10.81
N VAL A 548 -23.67 -26.09 -9.72
CA VAL A 548 -22.95 -27.23 -9.18
C VAL A 548 -23.15 -27.29 -7.67
N ARG A 549 -23.32 -28.51 -7.15
CA ARG A 549 -23.34 -28.80 -5.72
C ARG A 549 -22.16 -29.69 -5.37
N PHE A 550 -21.46 -29.31 -4.31
CA PHE A 550 -20.37 -30.04 -3.71
C PHE A 550 -20.76 -30.44 -2.30
N GLU A 551 -20.70 -31.74 -1.99
CA GLU A 551 -21.02 -32.29 -0.67
C GLU A 551 -19.79 -32.98 -0.10
N ARG A 552 -19.43 -32.69 1.16
CA ARG A 552 -18.35 -33.41 1.85
C ARG A 552 -18.76 -34.87 2.05
N THR A 553 -17.87 -35.80 1.70
CA THR A 553 -18.15 -37.24 1.77
C THR A 553 -17.75 -37.91 3.09
N GLU A 554 -17.06 -37.19 3.98
CA GLU A 554 -16.67 -37.69 5.32
C GLU A 554 -17.07 -36.72 6.45
N LYS A 555 -17.40 -37.32 7.61
CA LYS A 555 -17.84 -36.70 8.87
C LYS A 555 -16.68 -36.19 9.71
#